data_AF-A0A4Q0LXN8-F1
#
_entry.id   AF-A0A4Q0LXN8-F1
#
_cell.length_a   1.000
_cell.length_b   1.000
_cell.length_c   1.000
_cell.angle_alpha   90.00
_cell.angle_beta   90.00
_cell.angle_gamma   90.00
#
_symmetry.space_group_name_H-M   'P 1'
#
loop_
_entity.id
_entity.type
_entity.pdbx_description
1 polymer ?
#
loop_
_entity_poly.entity_id
_entity_poly.type
_entity_poly.pdbx_seq_one_letter_code
_entity_poly.pdbx_strand_id
1 'polypeptide(L)' 'MNCYKNIREELEALNELNNSKTEFGMVKEFDGNGGVTRPATIKDLQDLNSEIIASICDQLGMSDICLGGNKK' A
#
# COMPACT_ATOMS: atom_id res chain seq x y z
N MET A 1 9.57 1.92 -5.27
CA MET A 1 8.16 2.21 -4.90
C MET A 1 7.49 2.76 -6.14
N ASN A 2 6.62 2.00 -6.79
CA ASN A 2 5.89 2.48 -7.96
C ASN A 2 4.87 3.52 -7.49
N CYS A 3 5.11 4.78 -7.82
CA CYS A 3 4.19 5.86 -7.55
C CYS A 3 3.03 5.77 -8.56
N TYR A 4 1.91 5.21 -8.11
CA TYR A 4 0.65 5.25 -8.85
C TYR A 4 0.27 6.71 -9.12
N LYS A 5 -0.21 7.00 -10.35
CA LYS A 5 -0.42 8.38 -10.82
C LYS A 5 -1.77 8.96 -10.39
N ASN A 6 -2.74 8.12 -10.05
CA ASN A 6 -4.09 8.53 -9.63
C ASN A 6 -4.84 7.37 -8.94
N ILE A 7 -5.97 7.71 -8.30
CA ILE A 7 -6.85 6.80 -7.56
C ILE A 7 -7.23 5.54 -8.35
N ARG A 8 -7.48 5.64 -9.67
CA ARG A 8 -7.84 4.45 -10.47
C ARG A 8 -6.70 3.44 -10.50
N GLU A 9 -5.47 3.91 -10.72
CA GLU A 9 -4.30 3.03 -10.76
C GLU A 9 -4.05 2.38 -9.38
N GLU A 10 -4.30 3.11 -8.29
CA GLU A 10 -4.20 2.58 -6.92
C GLU A 10 -5.25 1.51 -6.63
N LEU A 11 -6.49 1.71 -7.07
CA LEU A 11 -7.57 0.71 -6.93
C LEU A 11 -7.31 -0.53 -7.80
N GLU A 12 -6.78 -0.35 -9.01
CA GLU A 12 -6.39 -1.47 -9.87
C GLU A 12 -5.27 -2.29 -9.22
N ALA A 13 -4.26 -1.64 -8.65
CA ALA A 13 -3.19 -2.31 -7.91
C ALA A 13 -3.70 -3.03 -6.66
N LEU A 14 -4.60 -2.41 -5.89
CA LEU A 14 -5.20 -3.04 -4.72
C LEU A 14 -5.97 -4.31 -5.12
N ASN A 15 -6.72 -4.27 -6.23
CA ASN A 15 -7.42 -5.45 -6.74
C ASN A 15 -6.46 -6.55 -7.22
N GLU A 16 -5.37 -6.17 -7.90
CA GLU A 16 -4.37 -7.12 -8.37
C GLU A 16 -3.68 -7.83 -7.21
N LEU A 17 -3.28 -7.10 -6.17
CA LEU A 17 -2.66 -7.69 -4.98
C LEU A 17 -3.59 -8.66 -4.24
N ASN A 18 -4.90 -8.38 -4.21
CA ASN A 18 -5.86 -9.24 -3.49
C ASN A 18 -6.46 -10.35 -4.37
N ASN A 19 -6.06 -10.47 -5.63
CA ASN A 19 -6.50 -11.56 -6.49
C ASN A 19 -5.85 -12.87 -6.04
N SER A 20 -6.66 -13.92 -5.82
CA SER A 20 -6.18 -15.24 -5.39
C SER A 20 -5.23 -15.93 -6.39
N LYS A 21 -5.13 -15.40 -7.61
CA LYS A 21 -4.21 -15.88 -8.66
C LYS A 21 -2.87 -15.13 -8.67
N THR A 22 -2.72 -14.08 -7.86
CA THR A 22 -1.50 -13.30 -7.80
C THR A 22 -0.44 -14.05 -7.00
N GLU A 23 0.69 -14.30 -7.64
CA GLU A 23 1.83 -14.93 -7.00
C GLU A 23 2.69 -13.86 -6.33
N PHE A 24 2.84 -13.97 -5.02
CA PHE A 24 3.74 -13.12 -4.27
C PHE A 24 5.14 -13.72 -4.27
N GLY A 25 6.11 -12.92 -4.70
CA GLY A 25 7.52 -13.32 -4.75
C GLY A 25 8.22 -13.25 -3.40
N MET A 26 9.53 -12.98 -3.45
CA MET A 26 10.34 -12.75 -2.27
C MET A 26 10.33 -11.28 -1.86
N VAL A 27 10.23 -11.02 -0.56
CA VAL A 27 10.40 -9.70 0.04
C VAL A 27 11.85 -9.56 0.50
N LYS A 28 12.43 -8.39 0.24
CA LYS A 28 13.76 -8.03 0.73
C LYS A 28 13.61 -7.06 1.89
N GLU A 29 14.01 -7.50 3.07
CA GLU A 29 14.09 -6.67 4.27
C GLU A 29 15.54 -6.25 4.48
N PHE A 30 15.73 -5.03 4.97
CA PHE A 30 17.04 -4.55 5.39
C PHE A 30 17.01 -4.38 6.90
N ASP A 31 17.79 -5.20 7.60
CA ASP A 31 18.05 -5.02 9.02
C ASP A 31 19.45 -4.41 9.22
N GLY A 32 19.77 -4.05 10.46
CA GLY A 32 21.07 -3.47 10.82
C GLY A 32 22.29 -4.37 10.55
N ASN A 33 22.06 -5.64 10.18
CA ASN A 33 23.09 -6.63 9.86
C ASN A 33 23.14 -7.00 8.37
N GLY A 34 22.26 -6.43 7.53
CA GLY A 34 22.29 -6.62 6.08
C GLY A 34 20.90 -6.81 5.46
N GLY A 35 20.88 -7.15 4.17
CA GLY A 35 19.64 -7.45 3.45
C GLY A 35 19.28 -8.93 3.57
N VAL A 36 18.14 -9.26 4.15
CA VAL A 36 17.58 -10.62 4.20
C VAL A 36 16.44 -10.73 3.19
N THR A 37 16.45 -11.81 2.40
CA THR A 37 15.38 -12.12 1.45
C THR A 37 14.55 -13.27 2.00
N ARG A 38 13.23 -13.08 2.13
CA ARG A 38 12.30 -14.10 2.63
C ARG A 38 11.04 -14.18 1.76
N PRO A 39 10.29 -15.30 1.79
CA PRO A 39 8.99 -15.37 1.15
C PRO A 39 8.04 -14.29 1.67
N ALA A 40 7.22 -13.75 0.78
CA ALA A 40 6.12 -12.88 1.16
C ALA A 40 5.13 -13.64 2.05
N THR A 41 4.60 -12.93 3.04
CA THR A 41 3.61 -13.41 3.99
C THR A 41 2.31 -12.65 3.82
N ILE A 42 1.24 -13.15 4.44
CA ILE A 42 -0.05 -12.44 4.49
C ILE A 42 0.12 -11.06 5.13
N LYS A 43 1.05 -10.91 6.09
CA LYS A 43 1.32 -9.62 6.73
C LYS A 43 1.86 -8.60 5.72
N ASP A 44 2.78 -9.00 4.85
CA ASP A 44 3.33 -8.10 3.82
C ASP A 44 2.23 -7.62 2.85
N LEU A 45 1.28 -8.50 2.51
CA LEU A 45 0.11 -8.14 1.72
C LEU A 45 -0.80 -7.14 2.47
N GLN A 46 -1.04 -7.36 3.76
CA GLN A 46 -1.85 -6.44 4.58
C GLN A 46 -1.17 -5.07 4.72
N ASP A 47 0.15 -5.04 4.86
CA ASP A 47 0.92 -3.80 4.96
C ASP A 47 0.84 -3.03 3.63
N LEU A 48 1.06 -3.69 2.48
CA LEU A 48 0.91 -3.08 1.15
C LEU A 48 -0.52 -2.56 0.89
N ASN A 49 -1.54 -3.34 1.26
CA ASN A 49 -2.93 -2.90 1.15
C ASN A 49 -3.19 -1.64 1.97
N SER A 50 -2.65 -1.59 3.20
CA SER A 50 -2.82 -0.45 4.11
C SER A 50 -2.17 0.82 3.54
N GLU A 51 -0.98 0.70 2.96
CA GLU A 51 -0.29 1.81 2.29
C GLU A 51 -1.08 2.36 1.09
N ILE A 52 -1.60 1.48 0.23
CA ILE A 52 -2.39 1.89 -0.94
C ILE A 52 -3.69 2.56 -0.50
N ILE A 53 -4.39 2.00 0.49
CA ILE A 53 -5.62 2.59 1.02
C ILE A 53 -5.33 3.97 1.64
N ALA A 54 -4.23 4.13 2.38
CA ALA A 54 -3.83 5.42 2.92
C ALA A 54 -3.58 6.45 1.81
N SER A 55 -2.87 6.06 0.74
CA SER A 55 -2.65 6.91 -0.43
C SER A 55 -3.96 7.36 -1.10
N ILE A 56 -4.90 6.42 -1.30
CA ILE A 56 -6.23 6.71 -1.84
C ILE A 56 -6.96 7.72 -0.94
N CYS A 57 -6.93 7.51 0.38
CA CYS A 57 -7.58 8.40 1.35
C CYS A 57 -7.00 9.82 1.28
N ASP A 58 -5.67 9.95 1.18
CA ASP A 58 -4.99 11.23 1.04
C ASP A 58 -5.35 11.93 -0.27
N GLN A 59 -5.37 11.21 -1.39
CA GLN A 59 -5.79 11.75 -2.69
C GLN A 59 -7.25 12.20 -2.72
N LEU A 60 -8.12 11.55 -1.95
CA LEU A 60 -9.52 11.92 -1.79
C LEU A 60 -9.73 13.10 -0.82
N GLY A 61 -8.67 13.63 -0.19
CA GLY A 61 -8.78 14.67 0.82
C GLY A 61 -9.45 14.20 2.11
N MET A 62 -9.44 12.89 2.40
CA MET A 62 -10.00 12.36 3.65
C MET A 62 -9.13 12.72 4.86
N SER A 63 -7.84 12.97 4.68
CA SER A 63 -6.98 13.52 5.73
C SER A 63 -7.49 14.88 6.23
N ASP A 64 -7.96 15.75 5.33
CA ASP A 64 -8.60 17.01 5.70
C ASP A 64 -9.90 16.80 6.47
N ILE A 65 -10.71 15.80 6.12
CA ILE A 65 -11.97 15.49 6.83
C ILE A 65 -11.68 14.95 8.23
N CYS A 66 -10.73 14.01 8.36
CA CYS A 66 -10.39 13.35 9.62
C CYS A 66 -9.64 14.25 10.60
N LEU A 67 -8.81 15.18 10.11
CA LEU A 67 -8.06 16.14 10.93
C LEU A 67 -8.87 17.40 11.30
N GLY A 68 -10.18 17.43 10.99
CA GLY A 68 -11.03 18.56 11.32
C GLY A 68 -10.76 19.78 10.45
N GLY A 69 -10.59 19.55 9.15
CA GLY A 69 -10.42 20.56 8.11
C GLY A 69 -11.35 21.74 8.37
N ASN A 70 -10.72 22.88 8.66
CA ASN A 70 -11.38 24.09 9.11
C ASN A 70 -12.61 24.37 8.26
N LYS A 71 -13.80 24.27 8.87
CA LYS A 71 -15.00 24.94 8.39
C LYS A 71 -14.69 26.44 8.39
N LYS A 72 -14.27 26.99 7.26
CA LYS A 72 -14.39 28.42 6.96
C LYS A 72 -15.62 28.64 6.12
#